data_AF-A0A350D7I1-F1
#
_entry.id   AF-A0A350D7I1-F1
#
_cell.length_a   1.000
_cell.length_b   1.000
_cell.length_c   1.000
_cell.angle_alpha   90.00
_cell.angle_beta   90.00
_cell.angle_gamma   90.00
#
_symmetry.space_group_name_H-M   'P 1'
#
loop_
_entity.id
_entity.type
_entity.pdbx_description
1 polymer ?
#
loop_
_entity_poly.entity_id
_entity_poly.type
_entity_poly.pdbx_seq_one_letter_code
_entity_poly.pdbx_strand_id
1 'polypeptide(L)'
;MLNLKTWPLFFLILPSVLSAQTDTSPIIVGEELVIKEKRPKKEEPIVSKEEVSSEMVSSTSVSLFDDLSETLRTLPSVVTPGDFSGALYIRGCYPWETIFLLDNVFIYWPYRWGGMLLFYNTDLIKRVDFYAGGYPAKGGQALGGIIDVYYKEGN
;
A
#
# COMPACT_ATOMS: atom_id res chain seq x y z
N MET A 1 32.60 -45.02 -29.75
CA MET A 1 31.34 -44.50 -30.34
C MET A 1 30.36 -44.38 -29.17
N LEU A 2 30.07 -43.16 -28.72
CA LEU A 2 28.78 -42.45 -28.88
C LEU A 2 27.51 -43.27 -28.56
N ASN A 3 26.46 -42.75 -27.92
CA ASN A 3 26.23 -41.61 -26.99
C ASN A 3 24.72 -41.66 -26.56
N LEU A 4 24.34 -40.87 -25.54
CA LEU A 4 23.02 -40.27 -25.26
C LEU A 4 21.91 -41.03 -24.47
N LYS A 5 21.29 -40.23 -23.57
CA LYS A 5 19.95 -40.35 -22.91
C LYS A 5 19.79 -41.44 -21.83
N THR A 6 19.22 -41.22 -20.64
CA THR A 6 18.62 -40.06 -19.89
C THR A 6 18.54 -40.49 -18.40
N TRP A 7 18.54 -39.68 -17.34
CA TRP A 7 18.56 -38.22 -17.05
C TRP A 7 19.42 -37.97 -15.77
N PRO A 8 19.82 -36.72 -15.44
CA PRO A 8 20.36 -36.39 -14.12
C PRO A 8 19.25 -36.15 -13.08
N LEU A 9 19.60 -36.29 -11.80
CA LEU A 9 18.75 -36.03 -10.63
C LEU A 9 18.26 -34.57 -10.61
N PHE A 10 16.97 -34.34 -10.90
CA PHE A 10 16.33 -33.06 -10.62
C PHE A 10 15.97 -32.99 -9.13
N PHE A 11 16.93 -32.50 -8.35
CA PHE A 11 16.77 -32.25 -6.92
C PHE A 11 15.67 -31.20 -6.74
N LEU A 12 14.52 -31.61 -6.22
CA LEU A 12 13.33 -30.76 -6.07
C LEU A 12 13.51 -29.84 -4.85
N ILE A 13 14.39 -28.84 -4.98
CA ILE A 13 14.57 -27.79 -3.99
C ILE A 13 13.35 -26.88 -4.08
N LEU A 14 12.38 -27.11 -3.19
CA LEU A 14 11.33 -26.14 -2.89
C LEU A 14 12.01 -24.85 -2.40
N PRO A 15 11.85 -23.69 -3.06
CA PRO A 15 12.40 -22.45 -2.54
C PRO A 15 11.74 -22.11 -1.21
N SER A 16 12.59 -21.84 -0.22
CA SER A 16 12.25 -21.74 1.19
C SER A 16 11.55 -20.43 1.56
N VAL A 17 10.47 -20.58 2.34
CA VAL A 17 10.08 -19.72 3.47
C VAL A 17 9.94 -18.21 3.17
N LEU A 18 8.68 -17.80 3.00
CA LEU A 18 8.22 -16.44 3.27
C LEU A 18 8.43 -16.13 4.76
N SER A 19 9.33 -15.19 5.09
CA SER A 19 9.51 -14.75 6.48
C SER A 19 8.37 -13.84 6.91
N ALA A 20 7.40 -14.39 7.64
CA ALA A 20 6.42 -13.62 8.41
C ALA A 20 6.84 -13.65 9.88
N GLN A 21 7.52 -12.59 10.32
CA GLN A 21 8.05 -12.46 11.67
C GLN A 21 6.89 -12.17 12.67
N THR A 22 6.20 -13.20 13.15
CA THR A 22 5.20 -13.05 14.22
C THR A 22 5.90 -12.94 15.57
N ASP A 23 5.74 -11.79 16.22
CA ASP A 23 6.30 -11.50 17.53
C ASP A 23 5.60 -12.37 18.60
N THR A 24 6.30 -13.36 19.14
CA THR A 24 5.77 -14.31 20.12
C THR A 24 6.53 -14.21 21.44
N SER A 25 5.86 -13.71 22.48
CA SER A 25 6.36 -13.79 23.86
C SER A 25 6.02 -15.17 24.45
N PRO A 26 7.02 -15.99 24.82
CA PRO A 26 6.75 -17.34 25.33
C PRO A 26 6.36 -17.30 26.82
N ILE A 27 5.21 -17.86 27.14
CA ILE A 27 4.82 -18.18 28.52
C ILE A 27 5.18 -19.65 28.76
N ILE A 28 6.18 -19.91 29.60
CA ILE A 28 6.67 -21.25 29.86
C ILE A 28 5.81 -21.92 30.95
N VAL A 29 5.00 -22.89 30.55
CA VAL A 29 4.42 -23.92 31.41
C VAL A 29 4.88 -25.27 30.85
N GLY A 30 5.22 -26.22 31.73
CA GLY A 30 6.04 -27.38 31.38
C GLY A 30 5.60 -28.17 30.15
N GLU A 31 6.53 -28.28 29.20
CA GLU A 31 6.63 -29.34 28.17
C GLU A 31 5.45 -29.59 27.21
N GLU A 32 4.58 -28.61 26.97
CA GLU A 32 3.82 -28.57 25.70
C GLU A 32 3.63 -27.13 25.16
N LEU A 33 4.23 -26.83 24.00
CA LEU A 33 4.07 -25.57 23.29
C LEU A 33 2.72 -25.54 22.53
N VAL A 34 1.63 -25.31 23.26
CA VAL A 34 0.29 -25.12 22.67
C VAL A 34 0.20 -23.73 22.03
N ILE A 35 0.64 -23.62 20.77
CA ILE A 35 0.48 -22.41 19.95
C ILE A 35 -1.02 -22.21 19.65
N LYS A 36 -1.70 -21.42 20.47
CA LYS A 36 -3.08 -20.97 20.21
C LYS A 36 -3.07 -19.86 19.18
N GLU A 37 -3.00 -20.23 17.90
CA GLU A 37 -3.23 -19.29 16.80
C GLU A 37 -4.61 -18.62 16.95
N LYS A 38 -4.61 -17.34 17.31
CA LYS A 38 -5.77 -16.48 17.14
C LYS A 38 -5.92 -16.24 15.64
N ARG A 39 -6.75 -17.06 14.97
CA ARG A 39 -7.03 -16.93 13.53
C ARG A 39 -7.18 -15.45 13.17
N PRO A 40 -6.33 -14.89 12.28
CA PRO A 40 -6.57 -13.55 11.79
C PRO A 40 -7.97 -13.49 11.18
N LYS A 41 -8.64 -12.34 11.30
CA LYS A 41 -9.86 -12.12 10.51
C LYS A 41 -9.51 -12.39 9.05
N LYS A 42 -10.37 -13.14 8.36
CA LYS A 42 -10.21 -13.47 6.94
C LYS A 42 -10.51 -12.21 6.12
N GLU A 43 -9.60 -11.26 6.17
CA GLU A 43 -9.53 -10.16 5.23
C GLU A 43 -9.10 -10.78 3.90
N GLU A 44 -9.87 -10.50 2.84
CA GLU A 44 -9.52 -10.97 1.51
C GLU A 44 -8.24 -10.23 1.09
N PRO A 45 -7.18 -10.94 0.66
CA PRO A 45 -5.92 -10.30 0.34
C PRO A 45 -6.09 -9.43 -0.91
N ILE A 46 -6.26 -8.13 -0.71
CA ILE A 46 -6.34 -7.16 -1.80
C ILE A 46 -4.92 -7.01 -2.38
N VAL A 47 -4.66 -7.75 -3.46
CA VAL A 47 -3.34 -7.93 -4.09
C VAL A 47 -2.74 -6.63 -4.66
N SER A 48 -3.47 -5.52 -4.64
CA SER A 48 -2.98 -4.20 -5.05
C SER A 48 -3.28 -3.11 -4.01
N LYS A 49 -3.30 -3.47 -2.72
CA LYS A 49 -3.21 -2.52 -1.60
C LYS A 49 -1.74 -2.31 -1.24
N GLU A 50 -1.29 -1.07 -1.21
CA GLU A 50 -0.09 -0.62 -0.51
C GLU A 50 -0.52 0.23 0.70
N GLU A 51 0.18 0.10 1.82
CA GLU A 51 -0.06 0.93 3.01
C GLU A 51 1.16 1.82 3.27
N VAL A 52 0.95 3.13 3.16
CA VAL A 52 1.98 4.15 3.36
C VAL A 52 1.88 4.63 4.81
N SER A 53 2.94 4.40 5.61
CA SER A 53 2.97 4.81 7.02
C SER A 53 3.24 6.32 7.18
N SER A 54 2.93 6.86 8.36
CA SER A 54 3.25 8.25 8.71
C SER A 54 4.74 8.58 8.53
N GLU A 55 5.63 7.64 8.81
CA GLU A 55 7.08 7.82 8.71
C GLU A 55 7.51 7.93 7.23
N MET A 56 6.88 7.16 6.34
CA MET A 56 7.13 7.23 4.90
C MET A 56 6.64 8.57 4.31
N VAL A 57 5.49 9.06 4.78
CA VAL A 57 5.01 10.41 4.41
C VAL A 57 6.01 11.47 4.88
N SER A 58 6.36 11.50 6.17
CA SER A 58 7.25 12.53 6.73
C SER A 58 8.68 12.49 6.18
N SER A 59 9.15 11.33 5.72
CA SER A 59 10.51 11.20 5.15
C SER A 59 10.57 11.50 3.65
N THR A 60 9.44 11.46 2.94
CA THR A 60 9.37 11.78 1.51
C THR A 60 8.95 13.23 1.26
N SER A 61 8.12 13.78 2.14
CA SER A 61 7.58 15.14 2.06
C SER A 61 8.61 16.20 2.52
N VAL A 62 9.71 16.31 1.76
CA VAL A 62 10.86 17.17 2.07
C VAL A 62 10.79 18.51 1.31
N SER A 63 9.83 18.65 0.40
CA SER A 63 9.65 19.86 -0.41
C SER A 63 8.99 21.02 0.35
N LEU A 64 9.11 22.22 -0.20
CA LEU A 64 8.66 23.50 0.39
C LEU A 64 7.14 23.59 0.65
N PHE A 65 6.36 22.64 0.14
CA PHE A 65 4.90 22.63 0.18
C PHE A 65 4.29 21.51 1.01
N ASP A 66 5.12 20.57 1.49
CA ASP A 66 4.75 19.44 2.35
C ASP A 66 3.47 18.70 1.88
N ASP A 67 3.61 17.91 0.81
CA ASP A 67 2.48 17.39 0.05
C ASP A 67 2.48 15.87 -0.11
N LEU A 68 1.29 15.26 0.09
CA LEU A 68 1.13 13.81 0.00
C LEU A 68 1.40 13.24 -1.40
N SER A 69 1.26 14.01 -2.47
CA SER A 69 1.59 13.55 -3.83
C SER A 69 3.08 13.19 -3.96
N GLU A 70 3.94 13.82 -3.16
CA GLU A 70 5.37 13.52 -3.14
C GLU A 70 5.67 12.11 -2.64
N THR A 71 4.87 11.62 -1.69
CA THR A 71 4.95 10.24 -1.20
C THR A 71 4.31 9.29 -2.21
N LEU A 72 3.13 9.62 -2.72
CA LEU A 72 2.37 8.74 -3.63
C LEU A 72 3.08 8.50 -4.96
N ARG A 73 3.85 9.47 -5.50
CA ARG A 73 4.66 9.27 -6.72
C ARG A 73 5.86 8.33 -6.55
N THR A 74 6.20 7.91 -5.32
CA THR A 74 7.21 6.85 -5.10
C THR A 74 6.65 5.45 -5.33
N LEU A 75 5.31 5.30 -5.35
CA LEU A 75 4.65 4.02 -5.53
C LEU A 75 4.70 3.59 -7.01
N PRO A 76 5.08 2.34 -7.34
CA PRO A 76 5.34 1.90 -8.71
C PRO A 76 4.10 1.81 -9.62
N SER A 77 2.90 2.04 -9.09
CA SER A 77 1.65 2.12 -9.86
C SER A 77 1.21 3.57 -10.18
N VAL A 78 1.98 4.57 -9.74
CA VAL A 78 1.66 6.00 -9.86
C VAL A 78 2.65 6.67 -10.79
N VAL A 79 2.14 7.49 -11.72
CA VAL A 79 2.94 8.36 -12.59
C VAL A 79 2.43 9.79 -12.45
N THR A 80 3.32 10.78 -12.41
CA THR A 80 2.98 12.21 -12.41
C THR A 80 3.39 12.85 -13.74
N PRO A 81 2.69 13.89 -14.22
CA PRO A 81 3.03 14.56 -15.48
C PRO A 81 4.24 15.52 -15.35
N GLY A 82 4.72 15.76 -14.13
CA GLY A 82 5.93 16.52 -13.81
C GLY A 82 6.12 16.69 -12.30
N ASP A 83 7.30 17.14 -11.89
CA ASP A 83 7.71 17.18 -10.47
C ASP A 83 6.88 18.16 -9.61
N PHE A 84 6.35 19.21 -10.24
CA PHE A 84 5.47 20.21 -9.61
C PHE A 84 3.98 19.91 -9.80
N SER A 85 3.60 18.66 -10.09
CA SER A 85 2.19 18.31 -10.27
C SER A 85 1.73 17.25 -9.28
N GLY A 86 0.75 17.64 -8.45
CA GLY A 86 0.04 16.70 -7.58
C GLY A 86 -0.94 15.79 -8.31
N ALA A 87 -1.10 15.93 -9.64
CA ALA A 87 -1.96 15.08 -10.45
C ALA A 87 -1.38 13.66 -10.58
N LEU A 88 -2.11 12.67 -10.07
CA LEU A 88 -1.69 11.27 -10.02
C LEU A 88 -2.37 10.45 -11.13
N TYR A 89 -1.57 9.84 -11.99
CA TYR A 89 -2.03 8.87 -12.99
C TYR A 89 -1.79 7.46 -12.45
N ILE A 90 -2.84 6.82 -11.95
CA ILE A 90 -2.78 5.45 -11.43
C ILE A 90 -2.99 4.47 -12.60
N ARG A 91 -1.99 3.63 -12.89
CA ARG A 91 -2.02 2.63 -13.97
C ARG A 91 -2.48 3.17 -15.35
N GLY A 92 -2.22 4.45 -15.62
CA GLY A 92 -2.56 5.13 -16.87
C GLY A 92 -3.96 5.75 -16.93
N CYS A 93 -4.79 5.61 -15.90
CA CYS A 93 -6.06 6.32 -15.77
C CYS A 93 -5.84 7.82 -15.45
N TYR A 94 -6.84 8.65 -15.74
CA TYR A 94 -6.77 10.08 -15.49
C TYR A 94 -6.92 10.43 -13.99
N PRO A 95 -6.38 11.58 -13.53
CA PRO A 95 -6.44 11.98 -12.12
C PRO A 95 -7.85 12.16 -11.54
N TRP A 96 -8.85 12.43 -12.39
CA TRP A 96 -10.27 12.53 -12.00
C TRP A 96 -11.00 11.18 -11.94
N GLU A 97 -10.37 10.12 -12.42
CA GLU A 97 -10.88 8.73 -12.38
C GLU A 97 -10.37 7.97 -11.14
N THR A 98 -9.61 8.67 -10.30
CA THR A 98 -9.12 8.22 -8.99
C THR A 98 -10.06 8.74 -7.90
N ILE A 99 -10.46 7.87 -6.99
CA ILE A 99 -11.26 8.24 -5.83
C ILE A 99 -10.35 8.58 -4.65
N PHE A 100 -10.67 9.69 -3.99
CA PHE A 100 -9.97 10.17 -2.81
C PHE A 100 -10.91 10.15 -1.61
N LEU A 101 -10.42 9.59 -0.52
CA LEU A 101 -11.12 9.44 0.75
C LEU A 101 -10.29 10.09 1.87
N LEU A 102 -10.96 10.62 2.88
CA LEU A 102 -10.39 10.96 4.18
C LEU A 102 -11.21 10.26 5.25
N ASP A 103 -10.57 9.42 6.06
CA ASP A 103 -11.22 8.59 7.08
C ASP A 103 -12.46 7.85 6.50
N ASN A 104 -12.31 7.27 5.30
CA ASN A 104 -13.38 6.58 4.55
C ASN A 104 -14.57 7.50 4.12
N VAL A 105 -14.41 8.82 4.11
CA VAL A 105 -15.37 9.81 3.57
C VAL A 105 -14.89 10.35 2.21
N PHE A 106 -15.77 10.37 1.20
CA PHE A 106 -15.45 10.83 -0.15
C PHE A 106 -15.14 12.33 -0.21
N ILE A 107 -14.00 12.68 -0.82
CA ILE A 107 -13.60 14.05 -1.09
C ILE A 107 -13.63 14.30 -2.60
N TYR A 108 -14.53 15.18 -3.01
CA TYR A 108 -14.58 15.68 -4.37
C TYR A 108 -13.43 16.66 -4.61
N TRP A 109 -12.55 16.35 -5.56
CA TRP A 109 -11.45 17.20 -6.02
C TRP A 109 -10.51 17.70 -4.90
N PRO A 110 -9.68 16.82 -4.31
CA PRO A 110 -8.77 17.16 -3.20
C PRO A 110 -7.52 17.92 -3.67
N TYR A 111 -7.63 18.77 -4.69
CA TYR A 111 -6.50 19.48 -5.28
C TYR A 111 -6.53 20.97 -4.92
N ARG A 112 -5.37 21.51 -4.54
CA ARG A 112 -5.13 22.94 -4.37
C ARG A 112 -4.26 23.50 -5.49
N TRP A 113 -4.24 24.82 -5.60
CA TRP A 113 -3.47 25.58 -6.61
C TRP A 113 -3.62 25.04 -8.05
N GLY A 114 -4.83 24.65 -8.43
CA GLY A 114 -5.14 24.23 -9.80
C GLY A 114 -4.69 22.81 -10.19
N GLY A 115 -4.41 21.92 -9.22
CA GLY A 115 -3.90 20.56 -9.49
C GLY A 115 -2.41 20.39 -9.17
N MET A 116 -1.79 21.42 -8.57
CA MET A 116 -0.36 21.42 -8.25
C MET A 116 -0.05 20.69 -6.95
N LEU A 117 -0.96 20.70 -5.98
CA LEU A 117 -0.85 20.09 -4.66
C LEU A 117 -2.14 19.36 -4.28
N LEU A 118 -2.06 18.42 -3.34
CA LEU A 118 -3.21 17.83 -2.67
C LEU A 118 -3.67 18.71 -1.48
N PHE A 119 -4.87 18.43 -0.96
CA PHE A 119 -5.44 19.17 0.16
C PHE A 119 -5.01 18.65 1.54
N TYR A 120 -4.55 17.39 1.61
CA TYR A 120 -4.25 16.71 2.86
C TYR A 120 -3.09 17.38 3.62
N ASN A 121 -3.25 17.56 4.93
CA ASN A 121 -2.14 17.91 5.82
C ASN A 121 -1.37 16.63 6.22
N THR A 122 -0.10 16.54 5.82
CA THR A 122 0.84 15.43 6.06
C THR A 122 1.17 15.20 7.53
N ASP A 123 1.34 16.26 8.34
CA ASP A 123 1.57 16.16 9.79
C ASP A 123 0.46 15.38 10.50
N LEU A 124 -0.77 15.49 10.00
CA LEU A 124 -1.95 14.85 10.57
C LEU A 124 -2.13 13.41 10.09
N ILE A 125 -1.40 12.94 9.06
CA ILE A 125 -1.56 11.59 8.51
C ILE A 125 -1.03 10.53 9.49
N LYS A 126 -1.88 9.54 9.76
CA LYS A 126 -1.55 8.31 10.50
C LYS A 126 -1.11 7.20 9.53
N ARG A 127 -1.84 7.03 8.43
CA ARG A 127 -1.50 6.14 7.30
C ARG A 127 -2.26 6.56 6.05
N VAL A 128 -1.81 6.10 4.88
CA VAL A 128 -2.58 6.16 3.63
C VAL A 128 -2.72 4.76 3.05
N ASP A 129 -3.95 4.31 2.88
CA ASP A 129 -4.29 3.06 2.23
C ASP A 129 -4.46 3.33 0.72
N PHE A 130 -3.47 2.94 -0.08
CA PHE A 130 -3.45 3.11 -1.54
C PHE A 130 -3.89 1.83 -2.24
N TYR A 131 -4.87 1.93 -3.14
CA TYR A 131 -5.39 0.81 -3.90
C TYR A 131 -5.26 1.07 -5.41
N ALA A 132 -4.32 0.42 -6.07
CA ALA A 132 -4.15 0.51 -7.53
C ALA A 132 -5.12 -0.41 -8.32
N GLY A 133 -5.89 -1.26 -7.63
CA GLY A 133 -6.80 -2.24 -8.23
C GLY A 133 -7.33 -3.22 -7.20
N GLY A 134 -8.36 -4.00 -7.56
CA GLY A 134 -8.95 -5.01 -6.67
C GLY A 134 -9.51 -4.44 -5.36
N TYR A 135 -9.84 -3.15 -5.35
CA TYR A 135 -10.28 -2.40 -4.17
C TYR A 135 -11.63 -2.90 -3.62
N PRO A 136 -11.93 -2.66 -2.33
CA PRO A 136 -13.20 -3.07 -1.73
C PRO A 136 -14.38 -2.34 -2.38
N ALA A 137 -15.58 -2.94 -2.32
CA ALA A 137 -16.82 -2.41 -2.93
C ALA A 137 -17.20 -0.98 -2.47
N LYS A 138 -16.62 -0.49 -1.36
CA LYS A 138 -16.69 0.90 -0.92
C LYS A 138 -16.16 1.90 -1.97
N GLY A 139 -15.30 1.44 -2.87
CA GLY A 139 -14.73 2.20 -3.97
C GLY A 139 -15.68 2.61 -5.08
N GLY A 140 -16.95 2.21 -5.05
CA GLY A 140 -17.99 2.70 -5.96
C GLY A 140 -17.59 2.64 -7.44
N GLN A 141 -17.31 3.80 -8.03
CA GLN A 141 -16.99 3.98 -9.46
C GLN A 141 -15.51 4.36 -9.71
N ALA A 142 -14.60 4.00 -8.79
CA ALA A 142 -13.16 4.14 -9.07
C ALA A 142 -12.78 3.33 -10.32
N LEU A 143 -12.04 3.95 -11.24
CA LEU A 143 -11.49 3.28 -12.43
C LEU A 143 -9.97 3.16 -12.32
N GLY A 144 -9.29 4.25 -11.95
CA GLY A 144 -7.83 4.24 -11.73
C GLY A 144 -7.44 3.58 -10.42
N GLY A 145 -7.91 4.15 -9.31
CA GLY A 145 -7.57 3.67 -7.97
C GLY A 145 -8.30 4.40 -6.86
N ILE A 146 -7.97 4.03 -5.63
CA ILE A 146 -8.46 4.68 -4.40
C ILE A 146 -7.28 5.09 -3.55
N ILE A 147 -7.33 6.31 -3.01
CA ILE A 147 -6.42 6.81 -1.99
C ILE A 147 -7.28 7.12 -0.76
N ASP A 148 -7.09 6.37 0.34
CA ASP A 148 -7.81 6.57 1.60
C ASP A 148 -6.83 7.01 2.69
N VAL A 149 -6.88 8.29 3.03
CA VAL A 149 -6.01 8.92 4.02
C VAL A 149 -6.68 8.80 5.39
N TYR A 150 -5.95 8.35 6.39
CA TYR A 150 -6.42 8.30 7.77
C TYR A 150 -5.66 9.31 8.61
N TYR A 151 -6.37 10.13 9.38
CA TYR A 151 -5.73 11.06 10.30
C TYR A 151 -5.43 10.45 11.67
N LYS A 152 -4.49 11.08 12.37
CA LYS A 152 -4.14 10.78 13.77
C LYS A 152 -5.33 11.15 14.65
N GLU A 153 -5.71 10.23 15.53
CA GLU A 153 -6.72 10.50 16.56
C GLU A 153 -6.17 11.56 17.52
N GLY A 154 -6.97 12.59 17.82
CA GLY A 154 -6.65 13.57 18.85
C GLY A 154 -6.72 12.94 20.24
N ASN A 155 -5.79 13.34 21.10
CA ASN A 155 -5.69 12.89 22.50
C ASN A 155 -6.06 14.02 23.47
#